data_AF-A0A962GPV1-F1
#
_entry.id   AF-A0A962GPV1-F1
#
_cell.length_a   1.000
_cell.length_b   1.000
_cell.length_c   1.000
_cell.angle_alpha   90.00
_cell.angle_beta   90.00
_cell.angle_gamma   90.00
#
_symmetry.space_group_name_H-M   'P 1'
#
loop_
_entity.id
_entity.type
_entity.pdbx_description
1 polymer ?
#
loop_
_entity_poly.entity_id
_entity_poly.type
_entity_poly.pdbx_seq_one_letter_code
_entity_poly.pdbx_strand_id
1 'polypeptide(L)'
;GAMRQRLQRQQAHLTMLERRLRHPGQRLREQAQRVDELELRLRHGLLRQLRQSESRLQLLNGRLWQQLPNRRLDQHGSQLEALQRRLRQALRQRLDQRQHRLEQLLATLNAVSPLQTLARGYAIASRAGDGLLLRDADQVEPGQPVAVRLHRGRLLCRVEQRESEPDEVQDA
;
A
#
# COMPACT_ATOMS: atom_id res chain seq x y z
N GLY A 1 75.96 64.25 67.22
CA GLY A 1 74.68 64.13 67.94
C GLY A 1 74.03 62.80 67.61
N ALA A 2 73.98 61.88 68.58
CA ALA A 2 73.44 60.52 68.43
C ALA A 2 72.00 60.48 67.85
N MET A 3 71.24 61.56 68.01
CA MET A 3 69.89 61.71 67.46
C MET A 3 69.85 61.77 65.93
N ARG A 4 70.83 62.38 65.25
CA ARG A 4 70.93 62.40 63.77
C ARG A 4 71.22 61.01 63.19
N GLN A 5 72.10 60.24 63.85
CA GLN A 5 72.39 58.86 63.42
C GLN A 5 71.19 57.93 63.62
N ARG A 6 70.40 58.14 64.68
CA ARG A 6 69.16 57.36 64.92
C ARG A 6 68.09 57.65 63.86
N LEU A 7 67.94 58.93 63.48
CA LEU A 7 67.05 59.36 62.39
C LEU A 7 67.48 58.80 61.03
N GLN A 8 68.78 58.82 60.72
CA GLN A 8 69.31 58.23 59.48
C GLN A 8 69.10 56.72 59.40
N ARG A 9 69.29 56.00 60.52
CA ARG A 9 69.00 54.55 60.58
C ARG A 9 67.52 54.25 60.39
N GLN A 10 66.63 55.07 60.96
CA GLN A 10 65.18 54.93 60.78
C GLN A 10 64.76 55.22 59.34
N GLN A 11 65.31 56.26 58.69
CA GLN A 11 65.06 56.57 57.28
C GLN A 11 65.57 55.46 56.34
N ALA A 12 66.74 54.89 56.62
CA ALA A 12 67.27 53.74 55.87
C ALA A 12 66.38 52.48 56.04
N HIS A 13 65.84 52.27 57.23
CA HIS A 13 64.94 51.15 57.49
C HIS A 13 63.58 51.31 56.79
N LEU A 14 63.01 52.53 56.79
CA LEU A 14 61.77 52.84 56.07
C LEU A 14 61.94 52.69 54.56
N THR A 15 63.04 53.19 53.98
CA THR A 15 63.31 53.04 52.53
C THR A 15 63.54 51.58 52.13
N MET A 16 64.15 50.76 52.99
CA MET A 16 64.27 49.31 52.76
C MET A 16 62.89 48.62 52.81
N LEU A 17 62.05 48.98 53.78
CA LEU A 17 60.68 48.48 53.90
C LEU A 17 59.81 48.90 52.71
N GLU A 18 59.92 50.14 52.24
CA GLU A 18 59.22 50.63 51.04
C GLU A 18 59.62 49.89 49.77
N ARG A 19 60.92 49.62 49.57
CA ARG A 19 61.41 48.78 48.45
C ARG A 19 60.90 47.35 48.57
N ARG A 20 60.87 46.80 49.78
CA ARG A 20 60.31 45.48 50.06
C ARG A 20 58.79 45.43 50.00
N LEU A 21 58.05 46.54 50.06
CA LEU A 21 56.58 46.58 49.90
C LEU A 21 56.14 46.69 48.44
N ARG A 22 56.97 47.24 47.55
CA ARG A 22 56.74 47.16 46.09
C ARG A 22 56.78 45.71 45.57
N HIS A 23 57.62 44.87 46.16
CA HIS A 23 57.81 43.46 45.80
C HIS A 23 56.61 42.51 46.11
N PRO A 24 55.92 42.55 47.27
CA PRO A 24 54.73 41.76 47.56
C PRO A 24 53.52 42.25 46.76
N GLY A 25 53.40 43.56 46.49
CA GLY A 25 52.37 44.08 45.60
C GLY A 25 52.52 43.54 44.16
N GLN A 26 53.76 43.44 43.66
CA GLN A 26 54.05 42.80 42.37
C GLN A 26 53.76 41.29 42.39
N ARG A 27 54.18 40.55 43.42
CA ARG A 27 53.88 39.11 43.55
C ARG A 27 52.38 38.82 43.64
N LEU A 28 51.62 39.65 44.35
CA LEU A 28 50.15 39.54 44.42
C LEU A 28 49.52 39.80 43.05
N ARG A 29 50.02 40.76 42.27
CA ARG A 29 49.55 41.01 40.90
C ARG A 29 49.86 39.85 39.95
N GLU A 30 51.05 39.27 40.03
CA GLU A 30 51.43 38.08 39.25
C GLU A 30 50.56 36.86 39.62
N GLN A 31 50.27 36.69 40.91
CA GLN A 31 49.37 35.63 41.38
C GLN A 31 47.93 35.86 40.92
N ALA A 32 47.42 37.09 40.99
CA ALA A 32 46.09 37.43 40.47
C ALA A 32 45.99 37.17 38.96
N GLN A 33 46.98 37.61 38.18
CA GLN A 33 47.05 37.35 36.74
C GLN A 33 47.08 35.85 36.41
N ARG A 34 47.79 35.04 37.20
CA ARG A 34 47.78 33.58 37.05
C ARG A 34 46.42 32.97 37.35
N VAL A 35 45.71 33.46 38.38
CA VAL A 35 44.36 33.00 38.69
C VAL A 35 43.41 33.33 37.54
N ASP A 36 43.46 34.56 37.02
CA ASP A 36 42.63 34.99 35.88
C ASP A 36 42.90 34.12 34.63
N GLU A 37 44.18 33.82 34.34
CA GLU A 37 44.55 32.96 33.22
C GLU A 37 44.04 31.52 33.40
N LEU A 38 44.19 30.97 34.61
CA LEU A 38 43.72 29.63 34.93
C LEU A 38 42.20 29.54 34.87
N GLU A 39 41.48 30.56 35.34
CA GLU A 39 40.02 30.64 35.27
C GLU A 39 39.55 30.66 33.81
N LEU A 40 40.18 31.49 32.97
CA LEU A 40 39.85 31.58 31.55
C LEU A 40 40.12 30.26 30.81
N ARG A 41 41.25 29.59 31.10
CA ARG A 41 41.57 28.26 30.56
C ARG A 41 40.56 27.22 31.00
N LEU A 42 40.19 27.19 32.28
CA LEU A 42 39.20 26.25 32.82
C LEU A 42 37.84 26.47 32.17
N ARG A 43 37.38 27.72 32.07
CA ARG A 43 36.12 28.08 31.43
C ARG A 43 36.08 27.65 29.97
N HIS A 44 37.16 27.89 29.22
CA HIS A 44 37.28 27.45 27.84
C HIS A 44 37.31 25.92 27.71
N GLY A 45 37.99 25.21 28.63
CA GLY A 45 38.01 23.76 28.69
C GLY A 45 36.61 23.17 28.91
N LEU A 46 35.87 23.69 29.89
CA LEU A 46 34.50 23.26 30.18
C LEU A 46 33.55 23.52 29.00
N LEU A 47 33.60 24.71 28.40
CA LEU A 47 32.79 25.02 27.23
C LEU A 47 33.11 24.12 26.04
N ARG A 48 34.39 23.79 25.82
CA ARG A 48 34.80 22.86 24.77
C ARG A 48 34.26 21.45 25.03
N GLN A 49 34.34 20.97 26.26
CA GLN A 49 33.84 19.66 26.63
C GLN A 49 32.31 19.55 26.46
N LEU A 50 31.56 20.58 26.87
CA LEU A 50 30.11 20.65 26.68
C LEU A 50 29.72 20.61 25.20
N ARG A 51 30.37 21.42 24.35
CA ARG A 51 30.12 21.41 22.90
C ARG A 51 30.43 20.06 22.27
N GLN A 52 31.49 19.40 22.73
CA GLN A 52 31.87 18.08 22.23
C GLN A 52 30.86 17.01 22.64
N SER A 53 30.35 17.06 23.88
CA SER A 53 29.27 16.16 24.33
C SER A 53 27.97 16.40 23.58
N GLU A 54 27.57 17.65 23.37
CA GLU A 54 26.37 18.01 22.59
C GLU A 54 26.47 17.51 21.14
N SER A 55 27.62 17.76 20.50
CA SER A 55 27.86 17.29 19.13
C SER A 55 27.81 15.76 19.03
N ARG A 56 28.37 15.06 20.03
CA ARG A 56 28.32 13.59 20.10
C ARG A 56 26.89 13.10 20.29
N LEU A 57 26.10 13.74 21.16
CA LEU A 57 24.70 13.40 21.37
C LEU A 57 23.86 13.65 20.12
N GLN A 58 24.05 14.78 19.43
CA GLN A 58 23.36 15.06 18.17
C GLN A 58 23.68 14.02 17.11
N LEU A 59 24.93 13.60 16.99
CA LEU A 59 25.35 12.58 16.02
C LEU A 59 24.78 11.19 16.36
N LEU A 60 24.80 10.80 17.65
CA LEU A 60 24.20 9.55 18.10
C LEU A 60 22.68 9.54 17.91
N ASN A 61 22.02 10.65 18.24
CA ASN A 61 20.59 10.81 18.06
C ASN A 61 20.24 10.77 16.56
N GLY A 62 21.01 11.45 15.70
CA GLY A 62 20.86 11.37 14.25
C GLY A 62 21.01 9.94 13.71
N ARG A 63 22.00 9.18 14.19
CA ARG A 63 22.15 7.75 13.83
C ARG A 63 20.97 6.92 14.32
N LEU A 64 20.50 7.15 15.53
CA LEU A 64 19.33 6.46 16.10
C LEU A 64 18.08 6.75 15.27
N TRP A 65 17.81 8.00 14.89
CA TRP A 65 16.70 8.37 14.00
C TRP A 65 16.81 7.76 12.60
N GLN A 66 18.03 7.62 12.06
CA GLN A 66 18.26 6.95 10.78
C GLN A 66 18.08 5.42 10.88
N GLN A 67 18.40 4.84 12.04
CA GLN A 67 18.19 3.41 12.31
C GLN A 67 16.77 3.08 12.73
N LEU A 68 16.00 4.05 13.23
CA LEU A 68 14.61 3.85 13.60
C LEU A 68 13.83 3.40 12.36
N PRO A 69 13.30 2.16 12.37
CA PRO A 69 12.63 1.58 11.21
C PRO A 69 11.27 2.23 10.97
N ASN A 70 10.84 3.22 11.76
CA ASN A 70 9.52 3.85 11.67
C ASN A 70 9.19 4.29 10.24
N ARG A 71 10.11 4.96 9.53
CA ARG A 71 9.86 5.32 8.12
C ARG A 71 9.69 4.10 7.21
N ARG A 72 10.44 3.03 7.45
CA ARG A 72 10.29 1.78 6.70
C ARG A 72 8.98 1.07 7.05
N LEU A 73 8.58 1.08 8.32
CA LEU A 73 7.33 0.53 8.81
C LEU A 73 6.13 1.29 8.22
N ASP A 74 6.18 2.62 8.20
CA ASP A 74 5.14 3.47 7.59
C ASP A 74 5.05 3.23 6.07
N GLN A 75 6.20 3.12 5.39
CA GLN A 75 6.26 2.79 3.97
C GLN A 75 5.68 1.39 3.69
N HIS A 76 6.08 0.38 4.46
CA HIS A 76 5.56 -0.97 4.32
C HIS A 76 4.08 -1.07 4.67
N GLY A 77 3.62 -0.33 5.69
CA GLY A 77 2.20 -0.21 6.04
C GLY A 77 1.39 0.39 4.89
N SER A 78 1.86 1.51 4.33
CA SER A 78 1.23 2.15 3.17
C SER A 78 1.21 1.24 1.94
N GLN A 79 2.30 0.50 1.69
CA GLN A 79 2.39 -0.49 0.61
C GLN A 79 1.40 -1.63 0.81
N LEU A 80 1.28 -2.16 2.03
CA LEU A 80 0.34 -3.21 2.38
C LEU A 80 -1.11 -2.76 2.16
N GLU A 81 -1.47 -1.56 2.59
CA GLU A 81 -2.81 -1.01 2.37
C GLU A 81 -3.13 -0.83 0.87
N ALA A 82 -2.16 -0.34 0.09
CA ALA A 82 -2.31 -0.21 -1.36
C ALA A 82 -2.50 -1.58 -2.03
N LEU A 83 -1.68 -2.58 -1.66
CA LEU A 83 -1.78 -3.94 -2.18
C LEU A 83 -3.11 -4.60 -1.79
N GLN A 84 -3.57 -4.44 -0.56
CA GLN A 84 -4.86 -4.95 -0.11
C GLN A 84 -6.03 -4.33 -0.89
N ARG A 85 -6.01 -3.01 -1.11
CA ARG A 85 -7.03 -2.33 -1.93
C ARG A 85 -7.05 -2.88 -3.35
N ARG A 86 -5.87 -2.99 -3.98
CA ARG A 86 -5.73 -3.53 -5.34
C ARG A 86 -6.20 -4.98 -5.44
N LEU A 87 -5.88 -5.82 -4.47
CA LEU A 87 -6.33 -7.22 -4.42
C LEU A 87 -7.85 -7.32 -4.31
N ARG A 88 -8.47 -6.54 -3.40
CA ARG A 88 -9.94 -6.51 -3.25
C ARG A 88 -10.63 -6.07 -4.54
N GLN A 89 -10.11 -5.05 -5.21
CA GLN A 89 -10.67 -4.56 -6.47
C GLN A 89 -10.54 -5.61 -7.59
N ALA A 90 -9.36 -6.21 -7.75
CA ALA A 90 -9.13 -7.24 -8.75
C ALA A 90 -10.01 -8.48 -8.53
N LEU A 91 -10.23 -8.86 -7.27
CA LEU A 91 -11.09 -9.99 -6.91
C LEU A 91 -12.55 -9.71 -7.24
N ARG A 92 -13.07 -8.52 -6.91
CA ARG A 92 -14.43 -8.09 -7.30
C ARG A 92 -14.61 -8.13 -8.81
N GLN A 93 -13.72 -7.47 -9.55
CA GLN A 93 -13.78 -7.45 -11.02
C GLN A 93 -13.76 -8.85 -11.63
N ARG A 94 -12.92 -9.76 -11.10
CA ARG A 94 -12.89 -11.15 -11.56
C ARG A 94 -14.19 -11.89 -11.27
N LEU A 95 -14.77 -11.71 -10.09
CA LEU A 95 -16.05 -12.34 -9.75
C LEU A 95 -17.17 -11.82 -10.65
N ASP A 96 -17.27 -10.51 -10.84
CA ASP A 96 -18.29 -9.89 -11.68
C ASP A 96 -18.19 -10.40 -13.13
N GLN A 97 -16.98 -10.46 -13.68
CA GLN A 97 -16.74 -11.00 -15.03
C GLN A 97 -17.15 -12.47 -15.14
N ARG A 98 -16.89 -13.29 -14.11
CA ARG A 98 -17.26 -14.71 -14.10
C ARG A 98 -18.77 -14.89 -13.97
N GLN A 99 -19.44 -14.06 -13.18
CA GLN A 99 -20.90 -14.05 -13.06
C GLN A 99 -21.55 -13.68 -14.40
N HIS A 100 -21.12 -12.59 -15.04
CA HIS A 100 -21.64 -12.19 -16.35
C HIS A 100 -21.43 -13.27 -17.41
N ARG A 101 -20.26 -13.91 -17.43
CA ARG A 101 -19.98 -15.01 -18.36
C ARG A 101 -20.88 -16.21 -18.09
N LEU A 102 -21.15 -16.53 -16.82
CA LEU A 102 -22.06 -17.62 -16.45
C LEU A 102 -23.50 -17.30 -16.90
N GLU A 103 -23.98 -16.08 -16.67
CA GLU A 103 -25.30 -15.63 -17.11
C GLU A 103 -25.46 -15.70 -18.63
N GLN A 104 -24.44 -15.28 -19.39
CA GLN A 104 -24.44 -15.40 -20.85
C GLN A 104 -24.45 -16.85 -21.32
N LEU A 105 -23.68 -17.74 -20.67
CA LEU A 105 -23.68 -19.17 -20.98
C LEU A 105 -25.03 -19.81 -20.66
N LEU A 106 -25.69 -19.41 -19.57
CA LEU A 106 -27.03 -19.87 -19.24
C LEU A 106 -28.06 -19.35 -20.24
N ALA A 107 -27.99 -18.08 -20.62
CA ALA A 107 -28.88 -17.48 -21.62
C ALA A 107 -28.74 -18.17 -22.99
N THR A 108 -27.52 -18.45 -23.43
CA THR A 108 -27.26 -19.20 -24.68
C THR A 108 -27.74 -20.64 -24.57
N LEU A 109 -27.45 -21.34 -23.47
CA LEU A 109 -27.94 -22.71 -23.27
C LEU A 109 -29.48 -22.78 -23.26
N ASN A 110 -30.13 -21.77 -22.66
CA ASN A 110 -31.59 -21.65 -22.68
C ASN A 110 -32.14 -21.34 -24.08
N ALA A 111 -31.47 -20.47 -24.85
CA ALA A 111 -31.89 -20.09 -26.20
C ALA A 111 -31.72 -21.23 -27.22
N VAL A 112 -30.69 -22.07 -27.04
CA VAL A 112 -30.38 -23.19 -27.93
C VAL A 112 -31.10 -24.48 -27.48
N SER A 113 -31.75 -24.49 -26.31
CA SER A 113 -32.45 -25.66 -25.81
C SER A 113 -33.78 -25.87 -26.56
N PRO A 114 -33.99 -27.02 -27.22
CA PRO A 114 -35.25 -27.39 -27.86
C PRO A 114 -36.44 -27.38 -26.88
N LEU A 115 -36.18 -27.43 -25.57
CA LEU A 115 -37.19 -27.35 -24.52
C LEU A 115 -37.89 -25.99 -24.48
N GLN A 116 -37.22 -24.87 -24.82
CA GLN A 116 -37.90 -23.56 -24.87
C GLN A 116 -38.81 -23.44 -26.09
N THR A 117 -38.41 -23.95 -27.24
CA THR A 117 -39.28 -24.02 -28.43
C THR A 117 -40.52 -24.83 -28.09
N LEU A 118 -40.35 -25.97 -27.43
CA LEU A 118 -41.48 -26.78 -26.96
C LEU A 118 -42.33 -26.06 -25.90
N ALA A 119 -41.71 -25.33 -24.96
CA ALA A 119 -42.41 -24.57 -23.91
C ALA A 119 -43.27 -23.42 -24.44
N ARG A 120 -42.95 -22.88 -25.62
CA ARG A 120 -43.74 -21.84 -26.30
C ARG A 120 -44.97 -22.39 -27.04
N GLY A 121 -45.25 -23.70 -26.90
CA GLY A 121 -46.42 -24.35 -27.51
C GLY A 121 -46.14 -25.02 -28.85
N TYR A 122 -44.88 -25.01 -29.32
CA TYR A 122 -44.50 -25.75 -30.52
C TYR A 122 -44.30 -27.23 -30.20
N ALA A 123 -44.45 -28.07 -31.21
CA ALA A 123 -44.22 -29.50 -31.11
C ALA A 123 -43.17 -29.93 -32.13
N ILE A 124 -42.36 -30.91 -31.77
CA ILE A 124 -41.38 -31.50 -32.68
C ILE A 124 -41.97 -32.81 -33.21
N ALA A 125 -42.22 -32.89 -34.52
CA ALA A 125 -42.69 -34.08 -35.19
C ALA A 125 -41.51 -34.92 -35.71
N SER A 126 -41.58 -36.24 -35.51
CA SER A 126 -40.57 -37.20 -35.93
C SER A 126 -41.20 -38.51 -36.38
N ARG A 127 -40.63 -39.20 -37.37
CA ARG A 127 -41.14 -40.50 -37.81
C ARG A 127 -41.00 -41.53 -36.69
N ALA A 128 -42.07 -42.29 -36.40
CA ALA A 128 -42.09 -43.18 -35.24
C ALA A 128 -41.15 -44.40 -35.35
N GLY A 129 -40.74 -44.80 -36.55
CA GLY A 129 -39.79 -45.89 -36.76
C GLY A 129 -38.34 -45.48 -36.50
N ASP A 130 -37.89 -44.42 -37.17
CA ASP A 130 -36.46 -44.10 -37.29
C ASP A 130 -36.07 -42.89 -36.43
N GLY A 131 -37.05 -42.16 -35.90
CA GLY A 131 -36.85 -40.92 -35.15
C GLY A 131 -36.41 -39.73 -36.00
N LEU A 132 -36.45 -39.84 -37.34
CA LEU A 132 -36.09 -38.76 -38.25
C LEU A 132 -37.02 -37.55 -38.05
N LEU A 133 -36.43 -36.36 -37.89
CA LEU A 133 -37.17 -35.10 -37.76
C LEU A 133 -37.90 -34.78 -39.06
N LEU A 134 -39.19 -34.49 -38.96
CA LEU A 134 -40.01 -34.12 -40.12
C LEU A 134 -39.91 -32.61 -40.33
N ARG A 135 -39.50 -32.19 -41.53
CA ARG A 135 -39.42 -30.78 -41.94
C ARG A 135 -40.42 -30.45 -43.05
N ASP A 136 -40.68 -31.40 -43.93
CA ASP A 136 -41.58 -31.24 -45.07
C ASP A 136 -42.72 -32.27 -45.00
N ALA A 137 -43.92 -31.88 -45.45
CA ALA A 137 -45.09 -32.75 -45.46
C ALA A 137 -44.90 -33.99 -46.34
N ASP A 138 -44.09 -33.90 -47.39
CA ASP A 138 -43.81 -35.00 -48.33
C ASP A 138 -42.93 -36.12 -47.74
N GLN A 139 -42.37 -35.90 -46.55
CA GLN A 139 -41.51 -36.88 -45.87
C GLN A 139 -42.32 -37.99 -45.17
N VAL A 140 -43.65 -37.93 -45.19
CA VAL A 140 -44.54 -38.91 -44.55
C VAL A 140 -45.74 -39.20 -45.44
N GLU A 141 -46.19 -40.45 -45.45
CA GLU A 141 -47.41 -40.83 -46.17
C GLU A 141 -48.63 -40.94 -45.26
N PRO A 142 -49.84 -40.67 -45.79
CA PRO A 142 -51.09 -40.97 -45.08
C PRO A 142 -51.12 -42.42 -44.59
N GLY A 143 -51.49 -42.61 -43.32
CA GLY A 143 -51.49 -43.88 -42.63
C GLY A 143 -50.19 -44.24 -41.92
N GLN A 144 -49.11 -43.46 -42.05
CA GLN A 144 -47.86 -43.71 -41.32
C GLN A 144 -47.90 -43.16 -39.87
N PRO A 145 -47.25 -43.86 -38.91
CA PRO A 145 -47.15 -43.40 -37.53
C PRO A 145 -46.05 -42.33 -37.35
N VAL A 146 -46.39 -41.26 -36.64
CA VAL A 146 -45.52 -40.12 -36.33
C VAL A 146 -45.53 -39.88 -34.82
N ALA A 147 -44.36 -39.64 -34.24
CA ALA A 147 -44.21 -39.26 -32.86
C ALA A 147 -44.08 -37.73 -32.74
N VAL A 148 -44.96 -37.13 -31.94
CA VAL A 148 -44.97 -35.68 -31.66
C VAL A 148 -44.50 -35.47 -30.23
N ARG A 149 -43.42 -34.71 -30.06
CA ARG A 149 -42.89 -34.35 -28.75
C ARG A 149 -43.34 -32.94 -28.38
N LEU A 150 -43.91 -32.82 -27.18
CA LEU A 150 -44.41 -31.57 -26.59
C LEU A 150 -43.48 -31.11 -25.46
N HIS A 151 -43.76 -29.95 -24.86
CA HIS A 151 -43.06 -29.46 -23.67
C HIS A 151 -43.04 -30.50 -22.54
N ARG A 152 -44.15 -31.21 -22.35
CA ARG A 152 -44.28 -32.33 -21.42
C ARG A 152 -45.00 -33.47 -22.11
N GLY A 153 -44.31 -34.60 -22.23
CA GLY A 153 -44.87 -35.83 -22.81
C GLY A 153 -44.60 -35.99 -24.32
N ARG A 154 -45.08 -37.12 -24.83
CA ARG A 154 -44.99 -37.52 -26.24
C ARG A 154 -46.32 -38.12 -26.67
N LEU A 155 -46.74 -37.83 -27.89
CA LEU A 155 -47.92 -38.40 -28.52
C LEU A 155 -47.48 -39.28 -29.68
N LEU A 156 -48.15 -40.41 -29.83
CA LEU A 156 -48.05 -41.24 -31.02
C LEU A 156 -49.28 -40.97 -31.88
N CYS A 157 -49.07 -40.42 -33.06
CA CYS A 157 -50.10 -39.98 -33.98
C CYS A 157 -50.01 -40.80 -35.28
N ARG A 158 -51.10 -40.81 -36.05
CA ARG A 158 -51.12 -41.37 -37.40
C ARG A 158 -51.47 -40.25 -38.37
N VAL A 159 -50.76 -40.14 -39.48
CA VAL A 159 -51.09 -39.14 -40.52
C VAL A 159 -52.39 -39.55 -41.18
N GLU A 160 -53.39 -38.68 -41.19
CA GLU A 160 -54.66 -38.95 -41.88
C GLU A 160 -54.65 -38.42 -43.31
N GLN A 161 -54.09 -37.22 -43.52
CA GLN A 161 -54.02 -36.55 -44.80
C GLN A 161 -52.76 -35.67 -44.89
N ARG A 162 -52.21 -35.51 -46.09
CA ARG A 162 -51.13 -34.54 -46.38
C ARG A 162 -51.67 -33.44 -47.28
N GLU A 163 -51.35 -32.20 -46.96
CA GLU A 163 -51.58 -31.04 -47.82
C GLU A 163 -50.23 -30.36 -48.03
N SER A 164 -49.90 -30.06 -49.28
CA SER A 164 -48.71 -29.31 -49.66
C SER A 164 -49.13 -27.90 -50.08
N GLU A 165 -48.63 -26.89 -49.37
CA GLU A 165 -48.68 -25.51 -49.84
C GLU A 165 -47.52 -25.28 -50.83
N PRO A 166 -47.74 -24.56 -51.94
CA PRO A 166 -46.67 -24.21 -52.87
C PRO A 166 -45.69 -23.23 -52.22
N ASP A 167 -44.39 -23.49 -52.38
CA ASP A 167 -43.30 -22.63 -51.93
C ASP A 167 -43.51 -21.19 -52.44
N GLU A 168 -43.73 -20.23 -51.53
CA GLU A 168 -43.56 -18.82 -51.85
C GLU A 168 -42.06 -18.58 -52.12
N VAL A 169 -41.72 -18.48 -53.41
CA VAL A 169 -40.44 -17.98 -53.89
C VAL A 169 -40.24 -16.57 -53.34
N GLN A 170 -39.39 -16.43 -52.31
CA GLN A 170 -38.85 -15.15 -51.89
C GLN A 170 -37.78 -14.72 -52.91
N ASP A 171 -38.20 -13.92 -53.88
CA ASP A 171 -37.32 -13.09 -54.71
C ASP A 171 -36.75 -11.92 -53.88
N ALA A 172 -35.44 -11.70 -54.04
CA ALA A 172 -34.60 -10.52 -53.72
C ALA A 172 -34.16 -10.26 -52.26
#